data_AF-A0AAP9UG33-F1
#
_entry.id   AF-A0AAP9UG33-F1
#
_cell.length_a   1.000
_cell.length_b   1.000
_cell.length_c   1.000
_cell.angle_alpha   90.00
_cell.angle_beta   90.00
_cell.angle_gamma   90.00
#
_symmetry.space_group_name_H-M   'P 1'
#
loop_
_entity.id
_entity.type
_entity.pdbx_description
1 polymer ?
#
loop_
_entity_poly.entity_id
_entity_poly.type
_entity_poly.pdbx_seq_one_letter_code
_entity_poly.pdbx_strand_id
1 'polypeptide(L)'
;MLERICVQCGKKFKIEDSEIDFYNKKDLNLPKRCKECRDKNKNSNDKSELKKETSNKSENIKLNNKKNKNLWKIIIASIVVIIGLFEGGANYYSSLHSNKNNSTVQKNTSTSENKQNQDKSLIYEFRTAKDCADHFKKHGNEFGYKTEQQYLEGANRVIKSSDSLHKKEKEDGDDVYYLKDSNEFVIVSTTGYIRTYFKPDDGIAYYNRQ
;
A
#
# COMPACT_ATOMS: atom_id res chain seq x y z
N MET A 1 -23.09 -13.23 -17.22
CA MET A 1 -22.99 -14.06 -16.00
C MET A 1 -21.73 -14.90 -16.10
N LEU A 2 -20.95 -15.03 -15.02
CA LEU A 2 -19.70 -15.80 -14.98
C LEU A 2 -19.79 -16.96 -14.00
N GLU A 3 -19.35 -18.15 -14.39
CA GLU A 3 -19.29 -19.32 -13.50
C GLU A 3 -17.84 -19.66 -13.13
N ARG A 4 -17.58 -19.91 -11.84
CA ARG A 4 -16.26 -20.26 -11.31
C ARG A 4 -16.34 -21.40 -10.29
N ILE A 5 -15.20 -22.04 -10.03
CA ILE A 5 -15.02 -23.03 -8.96
C ILE A 5 -14.41 -22.32 -7.75
N CYS A 6 -15.03 -22.45 -6.57
CA CYS A 6 -14.53 -21.87 -5.35
C CYS A 6 -13.20 -22.51 -4.94
N VAL A 7 -12.14 -21.72 -4.83
CA VAL A 7 -10.79 -22.20 -4.43
C VAL A 7 -10.73 -22.79 -3.02
N GLN A 8 -11.74 -22.54 -2.17
CA GLN A 8 -11.77 -23.02 -0.79
C GLN A 8 -12.61 -24.30 -0.61
N CYS A 9 -13.74 -24.43 -1.30
CA CYS A 9 -14.66 -25.56 -1.10
C CYS A 9 -14.94 -26.39 -2.36
N GLY A 10 -14.37 -26.01 -3.51
CA GLY A 10 -14.55 -26.73 -4.78
C GLY A 10 -15.95 -26.62 -5.41
N LYS A 11 -16.91 -25.97 -4.73
CA LYS A 11 -18.26 -25.78 -5.30
C LYS A 11 -18.22 -24.79 -6.47
N LYS A 12 -18.99 -25.08 -7.53
CA LYS A 12 -19.28 -24.11 -8.59
C LYS A 12 -20.20 -23.02 -8.03
N PHE A 13 -19.95 -21.78 -8.43
CA PHE A 13 -20.80 -20.64 -8.10
C PHE A 13 -20.82 -19.66 -9.28
N LYS A 14 -21.87 -18.85 -9.33
CA LYS A 14 -22.10 -17.88 -10.38
C LYS A 14 -21.97 -16.47 -9.83
N ILE A 15 -21.49 -15.57 -10.66
CA ILE A 15 -21.42 -14.13 -10.42
C ILE A 15 -22.32 -13.49 -11.48
N GLU A 16 -23.37 -12.83 -11.01
CA GLU A 16 -24.32 -12.12 -11.88
C GLU A 16 -23.66 -10.92 -12.54
N ASP A 17 -24.14 -10.50 -13.71
CA ASP A 17 -23.54 -9.37 -14.44
C ASP A 17 -23.59 -8.07 -13.62
N SER A 18 -24.65 -7.85 -12.85
CA SER A 18 -24.73 -6.70 -11.93
C SER A 18 -23.71 -6.77 -10.78
N GLU A 19 -23.37 -7.98 -10.32
CA GLU A 19 -22.30 -8.18 -9.33
C GLU A 19 -20.94 -7.93 -10.00
N ILE A 20 -20.70 -8.46 -11.19
CA ILE A 20 -19.48 -8.22 -11.98
C ILE A 20 -19.27 -6.71 -12.20
N ASP A 21 -20.31 -6.00 -12.65
CA ASP A 21 -20.27 -4.56 -12.88
C ASP A 21 -19.96 -3.78 -11.60
N PHE A 22 -20.49 -4.21 -10.45
CA PHE A 22 -20.16 -3.63 -9.16
C PHE A 22 -18.66 -3.74 -8.87
N TYR A 23 -18.07 -4.94 -9.01
CA TYR A 23 -16.64 -5.15 -8.77
C TYR A 23 -15.80 -4.37 -9.77
N ASN A 24 -16.11 -4.41 -11.07
CA ASN A 24 -15.35 -3.69 -12.10
C ASN A 24 -15.42 -2.17 -11.93
N LYS A 25 -16.61 -1.62 -11.62
CA LYS A 25 -16.79 -0.18 -11.37
C LYS A 25 -16.03 0.30 -10.14
N LYS A 26 -15.90 -0.56 -9.14
CA LYS A 26 -15.05 -0.32 -7.96
C LYS A 26 -13.60 -0.73 -8.18
N ASP A 27 -13.33 -1.41 -9.31
CA ASP A 27 -12.09 -2.11 -9.66
C ASP A 27 -11.55 -2.89 -8.49
N LEU A 28 -12.39 -3.80 -8.05
CA LEU A 28 -12.07 -4.83 -7.09
C LEU A 28 -11.92 -6.13 -7.87
N ASN A 29 -11.05 -7.02 -7.38
CA ASN A 29 -10.92 -8.35 -7.96
C ASN A 29 -12.24 -9.11 -7.86
N LEU A 30 -12.58 -9.85 -8.92
CA LEU A 30 -13.74 -10.73 -8.85
C LEU A 30 -13.46 -11.84 -7.84
N PRO A 31 -14.48 -12.24 -7.06
CA PRO A 31 -14.26 -13.18 -5.99
C PRO A 31 -13.91 -14.58 -6.52
N LYS A 32 -12.74 -15.10 -6.12
CA LYS A 32 -12.32 -16.49 -6.37
C LYS A 32 -12.97 -17.53 -5.45
N ARG A 33 -13.70 -17.08 -4.42
CA ARG A 33 -14.40 -17.91 -3.44
C ARG A 33 -15.90 -17.65 -3.52
N CYS A 34 -16.72 -18.70 -3.34
CA CYS A 34 -18.17 -18.54 -3.24
C CYS A 34 -18.57 -17.70 -2.01
N LYS A 35 -19.77 -17.11 -2.04
CA LYS A 35 -20.28 -16.23 -0.98
C LYS A 35 -20.19 -16.87 0.41
N GLU A 36 -20.60 -18.14 0.55
CA GLU A 36 -20.52 -18.89 1.81
C GLU A 36 -19.10 -18.92 2.40
N CYS A 37 -18.06 -19.07 1.58
CA CYS A 37 -16.68 -19.11 2.04
C CYS A 37 -16.13 -17.72 2.37
N ARG A 38 -16.53 -16.68 1.62
CA ARG A 38 -16.16 -15.30 1.92
C ARG A 38 -16.72 -14.85 3.26
N ASP A 39 -17.99 -15.14 3.51
CA ASP A 39 -18.69 -14.74 4.74
C ASP A 39 -18.07 -15.43 5.98
N LYS A 40 -17.69 -16.71 5.87
CA LYS A 40 -16.98 -17.43 6.94
C LYS A 40 -15.64 -16.80 7.30
N ASN A 41 -14.87 -16.35 6.30
CA ASN A 41 -13.54 -15.75 6.53
C ASN A 41 -13.62 -14.31 7.07
N LYS A 42 -14.72 -13.59 6.80
CA LYS A 42 -14.95 -12.26 7.41
C LYS A 42 -15.12 -12.38 8.92
N ASN A 43 -15.95 -13.32 9.37
CA ASN A 43 -16.24 -13.54 10.79
C ASN A 43 -15.02 -14.03 11.59
N SER A 44 -14.00 -14.61 10.95
CA SER A 44 -12.74 -14.98 11.63
C SER A 44 -11.79 -13.80 11.83
N ASN A 45 -11.80 -12.82 10.91
CA ASN A 45 -10.93 -11.65 11.01
C ASN A 45 -11.41 -10.67 12.07
N ASP A 46 -12.74 -10.46 12.19
CA ASP A 46 -13.34 -9.61 13.22
C ASP A 46 -13.02 -10.12 14.65
N LYS A 47 -12.91 -11.45 14.84
CA LYS A 47 -12.47 -12.05 16.11
C LYS A 47 -11.00 -11.80 16.44
N SER A 48 -10.14 -11.59 15.44
CA SER A 48 -8.71 -11.30 15.63
C SER A 48 -8.46 -9.82 15.97
N GLU A 49 -9.32 -8.93 15.50
CA GLU A 49 -9.26 -7.49 15.79
C GLU A 49 -9.78 -7.19 17.20
N LEU A 50 -10.87 -7.84 17.63
CA LEU A 50 -11.41 -7.74 19.00
C LEU A 50 -10.44 -8.30 20.08
N LYS A 51 -9.54 -9.22 19.69
CA LYS A 51 -8.49 -9.76 20.59
C LYS A 51 -7.30 -8.80 20.79
N LYS A 52 -7.00 -7.91 19.85
CA LYS A 52 -5.94 -6.90 20.01
C LYS A 52 -6.35 -5.75 20.92
N GLU A 53 -7.64 -5.44 20.99
CA GLU A 53 -8.17 -4.42 21.91
C GLU A 53 -8.28 -4.92 23.36
N THR A 54 -8.51 -6.22 23.56
CA THR A 54 -8.68 -6.79 24.91
C THR A 54 -7.36 -7.06 25.64
N SER A 55 -6.26 -7.30 24.94
CA SER A 55 -4.92 -7.43 25.55
C SER A 55 -4.29 -6.11 25.99
N ASN A 56 -4.70 -4.97 25.41
CA ASN A 56 -4.18 -3.64 25.79
C ASN A 56 -4.92 -2.99 26.96
N LYS A 57 -5.99 -3.63 27.48
CA LYS A 57 -6.83 -3.08 28.57
C LYS A 57 -6.54 -3.72 29.94
N SER A 58 -5.86 -4.86 30.02
CA SER A 58 -5.64 -5.58 31.28
C SER A 58 -4.35 -5.26 32.05
N GLU A 59 -3.44 -4.44 31.51
CA GLU A 59 -2.24 -3.99 32.25
C GLU A 59 -2.33 -2.56 32.80
N ASN A 60 -3.36 -1.79 32.45
CA ASN A 60 -3.47 -0.37 32.86
C ASN A 60 -4.33 -0.11 34.11
N ILE A 61 -4.45 -1.07 35.02
CA ILE A 61 -4.97 -0.83 36.37
C ILE A 61 -4.18 -1.67 37.37
N LYS A 62 -2.99 -1.19 37.77
CA LYS A 62 -2.45 -1.36 39.13
C LYS A 62 -1.23 -0.44 39.35
N LEU A 63 -1.35 0.36 40.41
CA LEU A 63 -0.38 1.22 41.11
C LEU A 63 0.00 2.57 40.50
N ASN A 64 -0.78 3.58 40.87
CA ASN A 64 -0.22 4.87 41.26
C ASN A 64 0.41 4.75 42.66
N ASN A 65 1.73 4.93 42.78
CA ASN A 65 2.33 6.02 43.58
C ASN A 65 3.85 5.84 43.83
N LYS A 66 4.52 7.00 43.81
CA LYS A 66 5.76 7.38 44.52
C LYS A 66 7.08 7.34 43.71
N LYS A 67 7.39 8.54 43.18
CA LYS A 67 8.68 9.26 43.22
C LYS A 67 9.92 8.64 42.52
N ASN A 68 10.24 9.27 41.38
CA ASN A 68 11.45 10.10 41.15
C ASN A 68 12.63 9.54 40.32
N LYS A 69 13.02 10.39 39.35
CA LYS A 69 14.36 10.66 38.82
C LYS A 69 15.07 9.62 37.91
N ASN A 70 15.20 10.05 36.64
CA ASN A 70 16.33 9.85 35.73
C ASN A 70 16.40 8.51 34.99
N LEU A 71 15.83 8.39 33.77
CA LEU A 71 16.30 7.40 32.78
C LEU A 71 15.80 7.59 31.31
N TRP A 72 15.58 8.81 30.81
CA TRP A 72 15.33 9.06 29.37
C TRP A 72 16.58 9.59 28.62
N LYS A 73 17.55 10.18 29.32
CA LYS A 73 18.63 10.98 28.68
C LYS A 73 19.80 10.21 28.00
N ILE A 74 19.64 9.00 27.45
CA ILE A 74 20.81 8.29 26.82
C ILE A 74 20.62 7.81 25.36
N ILE A 75 19.60 8.22 24.61
CA ILE A 75 19.59 7.93 23.15
C ILE A 75 19.22 9.14 22.29
N ILE A 76 19.87 10.29 22.54
CA ILE A 76 20.05 11.38 21.55
C ILE A 76 21.42 12.06 21.80
N ALA A 77 22.49 11.26 21.83
CA ALA A 77 23.88 11.75 21.94
C ALA A 77 24.81 11.09 20.90
N SER A 78 24.25 10.72 19.75
CA SER A 78 25.00 10.20 18.60
C SER A 78 24.57 10.82 17.26
N ILE A 79 23.70 11.84 17.27
CA ILE A 79 23.27 12.60 16.08
C ILE A 79 23.54 14.13 16.20
N VAL A 80 24.16 14.62 17.28
CA VAL A 80 24.49 16.06 17.46
C VAL A 80 25.99 16.32 17.70
N VAL A 81 26.88 15.64 16.97
CA VAL A 81 28.33 15.96 16.99
C VAL A 81 28.87 16.43 15.62
N ILE A 82 28.03 16.55 14.58
CA ILE A 82 28.47 17.02 13.23
C ILE A 82 27.78 18.33 12.78
N ILE A 83 27.11 19.07 13.67
CA ILE A 83 26.57 20.41 13.33
C ILE A 83 27.02 21.45 14.37
N GLY A 84 28.32 21.48 14.63
CA GLY A 84 28.94 22.38 15.60
C GLY A 84 30.14 23.16 15.07
N LEU A 85 30.21 23.42 13.75
CA LEU A 85 31.25 24.26 13.15
C LEU A 85 30.76 25.14 11.98
N PHE A 86 29.53 25.65 12.02
CA PHE A 86 29.20 26.84 11.22
C PHE A 86 28.26 27.75 12.01
N GLU A 87 28.81 28.89 12.42
CA GLU A 87 28.07 30.02 12.96
C GLU A 87 27.15 30.60 11.88
N GLY A 88 25.89 30.85 12.24
CA GLY A 88 25.01 31.73 11.49
C GLY A 88 23.71 31.08 11.03
N GLY A 89 22.58 31.60 11.53
CA GLY A 89 21.29 31.44 10.86
C GLY A 89 20.12 31.19 11.79
N ALA A 90 19.60 32.25 12.39
CA ALA A 90 18.27 32.29 13.00
C ALA A 90 17.16 31.94 11.99
N ASN A 91 15.98 31.61 12.53
CA ASN A 91 14.67 31.49 11.87
C ASN A 91 14.27 30.09 11.39
N TYR A 92 13.83 29.23 12.30
CA TYR A 92 13.01 28.08 11.90
C TYR A 92 11.99 27.63 12.96
N TYR A 93 11.28 28.56 13.61
CA TYR A 93 10.02 28.22 14.27
C TYR A 93 9.04 29.38 14.19
N SER A 94 8.17 29.32 13.20
CA SER A 94 6.89 30.03 13.17
C SER A 94 6.02 29.40 12.09
N SER A 95 5.06 28.59 12.51
CA SER A 95 3.65 28.75 12.12
C SER A 95 2.89 27.47 12.46
N LEU A 96 2.17 27.54 13.58
CA LEU A 96 1.10 26.63 13.95
C LEU A 96 -0.23 27.30 13.57
N HIS A 97 -1.11 26.47 13.03
CA HIS A 97 -2.56 26.59 12.94
C HIS A 97 -3.23 27.44 11.83
N SER A 98 -4.06 26.67 11.10
CA SER A 98 -5.42 26.97 10.65
C SER A 98 -5.60 27.56 9.25
N ASN A 99 -6.19 26.79 8.34
CA ASN A 99 -7.60 27.04 8.03
C ASN A 99 -8.28 25.85 7.32
N LYS A 100 -9.51 25.58 7.76
CA LYS A 100 -10.57 25.00 6.93
C LYS A 100 -10.72 25.87 5.68
N ASN A 101 -10.96 25.26 4.53
CA ASN A 101 -12.09 25.57 3.65
C ASN A 101 -12.08 24.68 2.40
N ASN A 102 -13.25 24.14 2.08
CA ASN A 102 -13.57 23.49 0.82
C ASN A 102 -13.47 24.50 -0.34
N SER A 103 -12.88 24.10 -1.45
CA SER A 103 -13.46 24.28 -2.79
C SER A 103 -12.58 23.66 -3.87
N THR A 104 -13.22 22.82 -4.67
CA THR A 104 -13.20 22.85 -6.14
C THR A 104 -12.26 23.88 -6.78
N VAL A 105 -11.44 23.44 -7.74
CA VAL A 105 -11.47 23.87 -9.16
C VAL A 105 -10.20 23.38 -9.87
N GLN A 106 -10.48 22.69 -10.98
CA GLN A 106 -9.84 22.73 -12.29
C GLN A 106 -8.33 22.99 -12.40
N LYS A 107 -7.71 21.93 -12.93
CA LYS A 107 -6.62 21.89 -13.89
C LYS A 107 -6.62 23.09 -14.85
N ASN A 108 -5.53 23.86 -14.84
CA ASN A 108 -4.74 24.31 -16.00
C ASN A 108 -3.74 25.38 -15.56
N THR A 109 -2.44 25.14 -15.72
CA THR A 109 -1.48 26.19 -16.13
C THR A 109 -0.24 25.52 -16.71
N SER A 110 0.06 25.87 -17.95
CA SER A 110 1.37 25.68 -18.59
C SER A 110 2.08 27.04 -18.58
N THR A 111 3.37 27.09 -18.22
CA THR A 111 4.45 27.82 -18.95
C THR A 111 5.82 27.42 -18.37
N SER A 112 6.67 26.93 -19.30
CA SER A 112 8.13 26.73 -19.38
C SER A 112 9.05 27.61 -18.50
N GLU A 113 10.31 27.25 -18.14
CA GLU A 113 11.34 26.37 -18.73
C GLU A 113 12.54 26.19 -17.76
N ASN A 114 13.06 24.96 -17.54
CA ASN A 114 14.49 24.62 -17.73
C ASN A 114 14.77 23.10 -17.60
N LYS A 115 15.60 22.58 -18.50
CA LYS A 115 15.78 21.15 -18.85
C LYS A 115 16.78 20.42 -17.95
N GLN A 116 16.29 19.41 -17.22
CA GLN A 116 16.88 18.06 -17.01
C GLN A 116 15.88 17.23 -16.20
N ASN A 117 14.85 16.67 -16.86
CA ASN A 117 13.93 15.71 -16.23
C ASN A 117 13.17 14.99 -17.35
N GLN A 118 13.82 14.02 -17.99
CA GLN A 118 13.07 13.05 -18.79
C GLN A 118 12.70 11.87 -17.90
N ASP A 119 11.39 11.66 -17.82
CA ASP A 119 10.69 10.45 -17.39
C ASP A 119 10.62 10.09 -15.89
N LYS A 120 10.26 11.08 -15.06
CA LYS A 120 9.70 10.80 -13.72
C LYS A 120 8.16 10.71 -13.71
N SER A 121 7.54 10.44 -14.87
CA SER A 121 6.08 10.25 -14.92
C SER A 121 5.73 8.85 -14.45
N LEU A 122 4.98 8.76 -13.35
CA LEU A 122 4.29 7.52 -12.99
C LEU A 122 3.29 7.20 -14.10
N ILE A 123 3.21 5.94 -14.54
CA ILE A 123 2.24 5.50 -15.56
C ILE A 123 0.95 5.08 -14.87
N TYR A 124 1.06 4.47 -13.70
CA TYR A 124 -0.05 3.92 -12.94
C TYR A 124 -0.02 4.42 -11.50
N GLU A 125 -1.21 4.48 -10.89
CA GLU A 125 -1.41 4.81 -9.48
C GLU A 125 -2.27 3.75 -8.80
N PHE A 126 -2.26 3.73 -7.46
CA PHE A 126 -3.29 3.01 -6.71
C PHE A 126 -4.61 3.75 -6.86
N ARG A 127 -5.71 3.00 -6.83
CA ARG A 127 -7.07 3.54 -6.97
C ARG A 127 -7.37 4.68 -6.00
N THR A 128 -6.97 4.52 -4.75
CA THR A 128 -7.09 5.56 -3.73
C THR A 128 -5.79 5.69 -2.96
N ALA A 129 -5.58 6.86 -2.36
CA ALA A 129 -4.48 7.08 -1.41
C ALA A 129 -4.54 6.07 -0.24
N LYS A 130 -5.74 5.70 0.21
CA LYS A 130 -5.90 4.70 1.27
C LYS A 130 -5.38 3.32 0.84
N ASP A 131 -5.65 2.90 -0.40
CA ASP A 131 -5.18 1.61 -0.91
C ASP A 131 -3.64 1.59 -0.99
N CYS A 132 -3.03 2.69 -1.44
CA CYS A 132 -1.57 2.86 -1.42
C CYS A 132 -1.03 2.75 0.01
N ALA A 133 -1.60 3.50 0.96
CA ALA A 133 -1.19 3.53 2.35
C ALA A 133 -1.31 2.15 3.03
N ASP A 134 -2.43 1.44 2.80
CA ASP A 134 -2.68 0.11 3.36
C ASP A 134 -1.67 -0.92 2.82
N HIS A 135 -1.36 -0.87 1.52
CA HIS A 135 -0.36 -1.74 0.90
C HIS A 135 1.05 -1.39 1.34
N PHE A 136 1.40 -0.11 1.36
CA PHE A 136 2.69 0.37 1.84
C PHE A 136 2.95 -0.05 3.30
N LYS A 137 1.93 0.06 4.17
CA LYS A 137 2.05 -0.40 5.56
C LYS A 137 2.37 -1.89 5.69
N LYS A 138 1.86 -2.71 4.76
CA LYS A 138 2.07 -4.18 4.77
C LYS A 138 3.39 -4.57 4.12
N HIS A 139 3.73 -3.96 2.99
CA HIS A 139 4.79 -4.44 2.09
C HIS A 139 5.94 -3.44 1.91
N GLY A 140 5.78 -2.17 2.26
CA GLY A 140 6.79 -1.12 2.02
C GLY A 140 8.17 -1.42 2.62
N ASN A 141 8.18 -2.08 3.78
CA ASN A 141 9.41 -2.50 4.46
C ASN A 141 10.19 -3.58 3.71
N GLU A 142 9.54 -4.39 2.86
CA GLU A 142 10.19 -5.44 2.04
C GLU A 142 11.21 -4.84 1.05
N PHE A 143 11.07 -3.55 0.76
CA PHE A 143 11.89 -2.78 -0.19
C PHE A 143 12.80 -1.76 0.51
N GLY A 144 12.62 -1.53 1.81
CA GLY A 144 13.29 -0.44 2.54
C GLY A 144 12.75 0.96 2.23
N TYR A 145 11.54 1.07 1.66
CA TYR A 145 10.92 2.36 1.39
C TYR A 145 10.40 3.03 2.65
N LYS A 146 10.58 4.36 2.73
CA LYS A 146 10.19 5.19 3.87
C LYS A 146 8.88 5.94 3.65
N THR A 147 8.45 6.06 2.39
CA THR A 147 7.24 6.81 2.02
C THR A 147 6.40 6.04 1.00
N GLU A 148 5.10 6.31 1.00
CA GLU A 148 4.15 5.80 0.00
C GLU A 148 4.55 6.20 -1.43
N GLN A 149 5.12 7.39 -1.61
CA GLN A 149 5.62 7.87 -2.90
C GLN A 149 6.75 6.97 -3.43
N GLN A 150 7.73 6.62 -2.59
CA GLN A 150 8.82 5.72 -3.00
C GLN A 150 8.29 4.32 -3.35
N TYR A 151 7.28 3.87 -2.63
CA TYR A 151 6.63 2.60 -2.90
C TYR A 151 5.86 2.59 -4.23
N LEU A 152 5.14 3.68 -4.53
CA LEU A 152 4.46 3.87 -5.81
C LEU A 152 5.46 3.98 -6.98
N GLU A 153 6.56 4.71 -6.79
CA GLU A 153 7.67 4.78 -7.73
C GLU A 153 8.31 3.39 -7.95
N GLY A 154 8.42 2.58 -6.89
CA GLY A 154 8.89 1.20 -6.96
C GLY A 154 8.03 0.32 -7.86
N ALA A 155 6.71 0.34 -7.65
CA ALA A 155 5.78 -0.42 -8.48
C ALA A 155 5.87 0.01 -9.97
N ASN A 156 5.92 1.32 -10.23
CA ASN A 156 6.04 1.84 -11.59
C ASN A 156 7.39 1.51 -12.24
N ARG A 157 8.49 1.44 -11.47
CA ARG A 157 9.79 0.98 -11.98
C ARG A 157 9.69 -0.46 -12.48
N VAL A 158 9.04 -1.35 -11.72
CA VAL A 158 8.81 -2.73 -12.15
C VAL A 158 7.99 -2.77 -13.43
N ILE A 159 6.90 -2.02 -13.51
CA ILE A 159 6.04 -1.99 -14.70
C ILE A 159 6.78 -1.47 -15.95
N LYS A 160 7.64 -0.45 -15.80
CA LYS A 160 8.41 0.15 -16.90
C LYS A 160 9.62 -0.67 -17.34
N SER A 161 10.14 -1.54 -16.48
CA SER A 161 11.37 -2.27 -16.77
C SER A 161 11.17 -3.22 -17.95
N SER A 162 12.06 -3.15 -18.94
CA SER A 162 12.11 -4.10 -20.06
C SER A 162 12.43 -5.53 -19.62
N ASP A 163 13.03 -5.69 -18.43
CA ASP A 163 13.43 -6.97 -17.88
C ASP A 163 12.30 -7.64 -17.08
N SER A 164 11.18 -6.93 -16.87
CA SER A 164 10.01 -7.49 -16.19
C SER A 164 9.31 -8.52 -17.08
N LEU A 165 9.09 -9.71 -16.53
CA LEU A 165 8.18 -10.68 -17.12
C LEU A 165 6.76 -10.12 -17.06
N HIS A 166 5.99 -10.33 -18.12
CA HIS A 166 4.63 -9.81 -18.24
C HIS A 166 3.68 -10.86 -18.83
N LYS A 167 2.48 -10.97 -18.27
CA LYS A 167 1.37 -11.78 -18.81
C LYS A 167 0.01 -11.24 -18.34
N LYS A 168 -1.06 -11.77 -18.92
CA LYS A 168 -2.43 -11.59 -18.42
C LYS A 168 -2.80 -12.65 -17.39
N GLU A 169 -3.44 -12.24 -16.31
CA GLU A 169 -4.08 -13.10 -15.32
C GLU A 169 -5.25 -13.85 -15.98
N LYS A 170 -5.41 -15.14 -15.65
CA LYS A 170 -6.31 -16.03 -16.42
C LYS A 170 -7.80 -15.77 -16.19
N GLU A 171 -8.17 -15.23 -15.04
CA GLU A 171 -9.56 -15.15 -14.58
C GLU A 171 -10.19 -13.78 -14.85
N ASP A 172 -9.46 -12.70 -14.57
CA ASP A 172 -9.91 -11.31 -14.59
C ASP A 172 -9.20 -10.49 -15.69
N GLY A 173 -8.12 -11.02 -16.29
CA GLY A 173 -7.40 -10.36 -17.38
C GLY A 173 -6.52 -9.20 -16.95
N ASP A 174 -6.24 -9.08 -15.65
CA ASP A 174 -5.31 -8.09 -15.11
C ASP A 174 -3.89 -8.32 -15.65
N ASP A 175 -3.10 -7.24 -15.73
CA ASP A 175 -1.69 -7.32 -16.09
C ASP A 175 -0.86 -7.74 -14.88
N VAL A 176 -0.04 -8.77 -15.08
CA VAL A 176 0.84 -9.33 -14.06
C VAL A 176 2.28 -9.10 -14.46
N TYR A 177 3.02 -8.35 -13.66
CA TYR A 177 4.44 -8.05 -13.86
C TYR A 177 5.29 -8.71 -12.78
N TYR A 178 6.47 -9.21 -13.17
CA TYR A 178 7.45 -9.76 -12.24
C TYR A 178 8.88 -9.45 -12.66
N LEU A 179 9.61 -8.71 -11.83
CA LEU A 179 11.03 -8.42 -12.02
C LEU A 179 11.87 -9.45 -11.24
N LYS A 180 12.54 -10.33 -11.98
CA LYS A 180 13.20 -11.51 -11.42
C LYS A 180 14.35 -11.17 -10.48
N ASP A 181 15.17 -10.19 -10.84
CA ASP A 181 16.42 -9.87 -10.14
C ASP A 181 16.19 -9.35 -8.73
N SER A 182 15.11 -8.60 -8.51
CA SER A 182 14.75 -8.04 -7.21
C SER A 182 13.58 -8.76 -6.53
N ASN A 183 13.09 -9.84 -7.12
CA ASN A 183 11.92 -10.60 -6.68
C ASN A 183 10.69 -9.70 -6.44
N GLU A 184 10.38 -8.83 -7.40
CA GLU A 184 9.30 -7.85 -7.24
C GLU A 184 8.11 -8.20 -8.13
N PHE A 185 6.91 -8.11 -7.58
CA PHE A 185 5.68 -8.52 -8.23
C PHE A 185 4.62 -7.41 -8.18
N VAL A 186 3.99 -7.11 -9.31
CA VAL A 186 2.96 -6.08 -9.43
C VAL A 186 1.77 -6.61 -10.22
N ILE A 187 0.55 -6.28 -9.79
CA ILE A 187 -0.67 -6.46 -10.60
C ILE A 187 -1.27 -5.10 -10.92
N VAL A 188 -1.57 -4.87 -12.18
CA VAL A 188 -2.30 -3.69 -12.67
C VAL A 188 -3.64 -4.14 -13.22
N SER A 189 -4.70 -3.48 -12.79
CA SER A 189 -6.04 -3.79 -13.26
C SER A 189 -6.23 -3.44 -14.73
N THR A 190 -7.19 -4.10 -15.37
CA THR A 190 -7.64 -3.75 -16.73
C THR A 190 -8.11 -2.29 -16.87
N THR A 191 -8.47 -1.65 -15.75
CA THR A 191 -8.87 -0.22 -15.71
C THR A 191 -7.72 0.74 -15.40
N GLY A 192 -6.48 0.25 -15.31
CA GLY A 192 -5.27 1.07 -15.21
C GLY A 192 -4.90 1.49 -13.79
N TYR A 193 -5.18 0.66 -12.78
CA TYR A 193 -4.78 0.93 -11.40
C TYR A 193 -3.95 -0.21 -10.81
N ILE A 194 -2.95 0.15 -10.01
CA ILE A 194 -2.15 -0.83 -9.27
C ILE A 194 -3.04 -1.46 -8.21
N ARG A 195 -3.17 -2.80 -8.27
CA ARG A 195 -3.90 -3.59 -7.28
C ARG A 195 -3.01 -4.04 -6.13
N THR A 196 -1.76 -4.39 -6.44
CA THR A 196 -0.79 -4.86 -5.45
C THR A 196 0.63 -4.67 -5.94
N TYR A 197 1.56 -4.60 -4.99
CA TYR A 197 2.99 -4.57 -5.20
C TYR A 197 3.65 -5.20 -3.96
N PHE A 198 4.50 -6.21 -4.11
CA PHE A 198 5.19 -6.87 -2.99
C PHE A 198 6.29 -7.80 -3.50
N LYS A 199 7.07 -8.39 -2.58
CA LYS A 199 8.01 -9.48 -2.87
C LYS A 199 7.39 -10.83 -2.49
N PRO A 200 7.05 -11.70 -3.44
CA PRO A 200 6.45 -12.99 -3.11
C PRO A 200 7.48 -13.93 -2.49
N ASP A 201 7.09 -14.62 -1.40
CA ASP A 201 7.95 -15.61 -0.72
C ASP A 201 8.41 -16.74 -1.65
N ASP A 202 7.52 -17.21 -2.53
CA ASP A 202 7.79 -18.28 -3.50
C ASP A 202 8.45 -17.78 -4.81
N GLY A 203 8.77 -16.49 -4.88
CA GLY A 203 9.38 -15.86 -6.05
C GLY A 203 8.65 -16.12 -7.37
N ILE A 204 9.39 -16.55 -8.39
CA ILE A 204 8.86 -16.83 -9.73
C ILE A 204 7.73 -17.87 -9.74
N ALA A 205 7.70 -18.80 -8.77
CA ALA A 205 6.62 -19.76 -8.67
C ALA A 205 5.28 -19.08 -8.34
N TYR A 206 5.30 -17.97 -7.57
CA TYR A 206 4.11 -17.16 -7.35
C TYR A 206 3.59 -16.55 -8.64
N TYR A 207 4.47 -15.91 -9.42
CA TYR A 207 4.14 -15.34 -10.72
C TYR A 207 3.54 -16.39 -11.66
N ASN A 208 4.14 -17.57 -11.76
CA ASN A 208 3.67 -18.64 -12.64
C ASN A 208 2.24 -19.13 -12.33
N ARG A 209 1.80 -19.04 -11.06
CA ARG A 209 0.45 -19.45 -10.63
C ARG A 209 -0.65 -18.43 -10.91
N GLN A 210 -0.29 -17.16 -11.15
CA GLN A 210 -1.27 -16.13 -11.51
C GLN A 210 -1.88 -16.38 -12.89
#